data_AF-A0A1A7X6G2-F1
#
_entry.id   AF-A0A1A7X6G2-F1
#
_cell.length_a   1.000
_cell.length_b   1.000
_cell.length_c   1.000
_cell.angle_alpha   90.00
_cell.angle_beta   90.00
_cell.angle_gamma   90.00
#
_symmetry.space_group_name_H-M   'P 1'
#
loop_
_entity.id
_entity.type
_entity.pdbx_description
1 polymer ?
#
loop_
_entity_poly.entity_id
_entity_poly.type
_entity_poly.pdbx_seq_one_letter_code
_entity_poly.pdbx_strand_id
1 'polypeptide(L)'
;MTFNGEVKVDVNKIEEFLEEKLTPPCYPKLAPKHLEANTAGIDIFSKFSAYIKNQRKDVNDVLEKALVKSLWRLDNFMRTPLSEEIDADASGDVPESCRSFLDGPELTLADCNLLPKLHILKVVCQKYRGFEIPAEMTGVWRYLNCAYKREEFTNTCPAEREIELAYVNVAKRIV
;
A
#
# COMPACT_ATOMS: atom_id res chain seq x y z
N MET A 1 14.51 -10.62 12.73
CA MET A 1 14.45 -11.96 12.12
C MET A 1 15.68 -12.75 12.54
N THR A 2 15.61 -14.07 12.69
CA THR A 2 16.79 -14.93 12.84
C THR A 2 16.95 -15.81 11.61
N PHE A 3 18.18 -15.97 11.10
CA PHE A 3 18.49 -16.85 9.97
C PHE A 3 19.81 -17.56 10.25
N ASN A 4 19.79 -18.90 10.28
CA ASN A 4 20.95 -19.74 10.64
C ASN A 4 21.65 -19.31 11.95
N GLY A 5 20.87 -18.93 12.96
CA GLY A 5 21.38 -18.48 14.26
C GLY A 5 21.83 -17.02 14.31
N GLU A 6 21.90 -16.32 13.18
CA GLU A 6 22.20 -14.89 13.15
C GLU A 6 20.94 -14.04 13.31
N VAL A 7 21.00 -13.07 14.22
CA VAL A 7 19.96 -12.06 14.37
C VAL A 7 20.16 -10.97 13.33
N LYS A 8 19.12 -10.69 12.55
CA LYS A 8 19.04 -9.57 11.61
C LYS A 8 18.00 -8.58 12.10
N VAL A 9 18.39 -7.31 12.08
CA VAL A 9 17.63 -6.14 12.51
C VAL A 9 17.56 -5.16 11.33
N ASP A 10 16.62 -4.21 11.38
CA ASP A 10 16.23 -3.34 10.27
C ASP A 10 15.41 -4.03 9.18
N VAL A 11 14.21 -3.51 8.92
CA VAL A 11 13.25 -4.12 7.99
C VAL A 11 13.78 -4.10 6.55
N ASN A 12 14.41 -3.00 6.12
CA ASN A 12 14.89 -2.87 4.74
C ASN A 12 16.07 -3.81 4.49
N LYS A 13 17.01 -3.90 5.45
CA LYS A 13 18.15 -4.83 5.33
C LYS A 13 17.73 -6.29 5.37
N ILE A 14 16.67 -6.61 6.13
CA ILE A 14 16.10 -7.97 6.16
C ILE A 14 15.47 -8.30 4.81
N GLU A 15 14.70 -7.37 4.23
CA GLU A 15 14.08 -7.53 2.92
C GLU A 15 15.14 -7.77 1.83
N GLU A 16 16.15 -6.89 1.74
CA GLU A 16 17.29 -7.01 0.82
C GLU A 16 18.01 -8.36 0.99
N PHE A 17 18.30 -8.75 2.24
CA PHE A 17 18.95 -10.02 2.53
C PHE A 17 18.12 -11.23 2.07
N LEU A 18 16.81 -11.22 2.27
CA LEU A 18 15.94 -12.32 1.87
C LEU A 18 15.87 -12.44 0.35
N GLU A 19 15.72 -11.32 -0.37
CA GLU A 19 15.69 -11.29 -1.83
C GLU A 19 17.03 -11.77 -2.45
N GLU A 20 18.17 -11.43 -1.84
CA GLU A 20 19.48 -11.91 -2.29
C GLU A 20 19.74 -13.39 -2.00
N LYS A 21 19.22 -13.91 -0.88
CA LYS A 21 19.46 -15.29 -0.44
C LYS A 21 18.48 -16.30 -0.99
N LEU A 22 17.21 -15.93 -1.12
CA LEU A 22 16.13 -16.80 -1.56
C LEU A 22 15.90 -16.58 -3.06
N THR A 23 16.70 -17.26 -3.88
CA THR A 23 16.71 -17.05 -5.34
C THR A 23 16.20 -18.26 -6.14
N PRO A 24 15.86 -18.08 -7.43
CA PRO A 24 15.48 -19.18 -8.31
C PRO A 24 16.60 -20.23 -8.46
N PRO A 25 16.26 -21.51 -8.70
CA PRO A 25 14.93 -22.03 -9.00
C PRO A 25 14.08 -22.36 -7.77
N CYS A 26 14.65 -22.31 -6.56
CA CYS A 26 13.97 -22.77 -5.34
C CYS A 26 12.94 -21.75 -4.82
N TYR A 27 13.18 -20.46 -5.04
CA TYR A 27 12.32 -19.37 -4.56
C TYR A 27 12.10 -18.35 -5.68
N PRO A 28 10.89 -17.76 -5.80
CA PRO A 28 10.63 -16.73 -6.79
C PRO A 28 11.36 -15.43 -6.43
N LYS A 29 11.70 -14.66 -7.46
CA LYS A 29 12.20 -13.28 -7.29
C LYS A 29 11.01 -12.36 -7.00
N LEU A 30 11.07 -11.56 -5.93
CA LEU A 30 9.97 -10.69 -5.52
C LEU A 30 10.24 -9.20 -5.78
N ALA A 31 11.48 -8.81 -6.11
CA ALA A 31 11.76 -7.44 -6.48
C ALA A 31 10.96 -7.02 -7.73
N PRO A 32 10.29 -5.86 -7.71
CA PRO A 32 9.52 -5.39 -8.85
C PRO A 32 10.43 -5.08 -10.04
N LYS A 33 9.85 -5.22 -11.23
CA LYS A 33 10.48 -4.90 -12.52
C LYS A 33 10.47 -3.40 -12.77
N HIS A 34 9.38 -2.72 -12.42
CA HIS A 34 9.22 -1.28 -12.62
C HIS A 34 9.63 -0.51 -11.36
N LEU A 35 10.56 0.44 -11.51
CA LEU A 35 11.05 1.25 -10.39
C LEU A 35 9.93 2.12 -9.80
N GLU A 36 8.97 2.52 -10.63
CA GLU A 36 7.82 3.33 -10.25
C GLU A 36 6.96 2.62 -9.19
N ALA A 37 6.87 1.28 -9.24
CA ALA A 37 6.13 0.47 -8.26
C ALA A 37 6.66 0.68 -6.83
N ASN A 38 7.97 0.83 -6.65
CA ASN A 38 8.59 1.07 -5.33
C ASN A 38 8.22 2.44 -4.73
N THR A 39 7.83 3.40 -5.56
CA THR A 39 7.54 4.78 -5.14
C THR A 39 6.04 5.11 -5.15
N ALA A 40 5.22 4.24 -5.76
CA ALA A 40 3.77 4.36 -5.77
C ALA A 40 3.24 4.34 -4.33
N GLY A 41 2.56 5.42 -3.92
CA GLY A 41 1.97 5.54 -2.59
C GLY A 41 2.96 5.72 -1.43
N ILE A 42 4.25 5.98 -1.69
CA ILE A 42 5.29 6.09 -0.66
C ILE A 42 5.01 7.14 0.42
N ASP A 43 4.30 8.21 0.06
CA ASP A 43 3.98 9.32 0.97
C ASP A 43 2.65 9.14 1.73
N ILE A 44 1.79 8.19 1.32
CA ILE A 44 0.43 8.00 1.87
C ILE A 44 0.47 7.85 3.39
N PHE A 45 1.33 6.96 3.90
CA PHE A 45 1.37 6.67 5.33
C PHE A 45 1.85 7.88 6.17
N SER A 46 2.71 8.73 5.59
CA SER A 46 3.14 9.97 6.22
C SER A 46 2.00 11.01 6.28
N LYS A 47 1.21 11.14 5.20
CA LYS A 47 0.03 12.02 5.17
C LYS A 47 -1.05 11.54 6.12
N PHE A 48 -1.32 10.23 6.13
CA PHE A 48 -2.19 9.58 7.10
C PHE A 48 -1.74 9.87 8.53
N SER A 49 -0.44 9.69 8.83
CA SER A 49 0.11 9.93 10.17
C SER A 49 -0.09 11.38 10.61
N ALA A 50 0.09 12.36 9.72
CA ALA A 50 -0.15 13.76 10.02
C ALA A 50 -1.65 14.04 10.24
N TYR A 51 -2.53 13.49 9.39
CA TYR A 51 -3.97 13.65 9.48
C TYR A 51 -4.55 13.03 10.76
N ILE A 52 -4.21 11.78 11.07
CA ILE A 52 -4.81 11.06 12.20
C ILE A 52 -4.36 11.59 13.56
N LYS A 53 -3.13 12.12 13.65
CA LYS A 53 -2.57 12.70 14.89
C LYS A 53 -2.99 14.16 15.10
N ASN A 54 -3.64 14.78 14.12
CA ASN A 54 -4.09 16.16 14.19
C ASN A 54 -5.19 16.35 15.25
N GLN A 55 -5.08 17.45 16.01
CA GLN A 55 -6.09 17.90 16.97
C GLN A 55 -6.76 19.21 16.56
N ARG A 56 -6.22 19.90 15.56
CA ARG A 56 -6.59 21.26 15.21
C ARG A 56 -7.63 21.26 14.11
N LYS A 57 -8.80 21.83 14.38
CA LYS A 57 -9.89 21.92 13.40
C LYS A 57 -9.52 22.75 12.16
N ASP A 58 -8.77 23.84 12.35
CA ASP A 58 -8.43 24.80 11.28
C ASP A 58 -7.53 24.22 10.18
N VAL A 59 -6.76 23.17 10.48
CA VAL A 59 -5.87 22.50 9.52
C VAL A 59 -6.38 21.14 9.05
N ASN A 60 -7.48 20.65 9.62
CA ASN A 60 -7.97 19.29 9.35
C ASN A 60 -8.25 19.07 7.86
N ASP A 61 -9.00 19.98 7.24
CA ASP A 61 -9.38 19.89 5.83
C ASP A 61 -8.16 19.90 4.90
N VAL A 62 -7.10 20.62 5.28
CA VAL A 62 -5.85 20.67 4.52
C VAL A 62 -5.12 19.32 4.58
N LEU A 63 -5.05 18.72 5.77
CA LEU A 63 -4.42 17.41 5.97
C LEU A 63 -5.20 16.28 5.29
N GLU A 64 -6.53 16.32 5.38
CA GLU A 64 -7.40 15.37 4.70
C GLU A 64 -7.25 15.46 3.19
N LYS A 65 -7.31 16.67 2.62
CA LYS A 65 -7.08 16.90 1.18
C LYS A 65 -5.70 16.43 0.75
N ALA A 66 -4.67 16.62 1.58
CA ALA A 66 -3.33 16.12 1.28
C ALA A 66 -3.28 14.59 1.24
N LEU A 67 -3.95 13.91 2.17
CA LEU A 67 -4.07 12.45 2.18
C LEU A 67 -4.84 11.94 0.95
N VAL A 68 -6.00 12.52 0.67
CA VAL A 68 -6.84 12.19 -0.50
C VAL A 68 -6.07 12.40 -1.80
N LYS A 69 -5.27 13.47 -1.90
CA LYS A 69 -4.41 13.70 -3.06
C LYS A 69 -3.36 12.59 -3.24
N SER A 70 -2.73 12.11 -2.17
CA SER A 70 -1.78 10.99 -2.27
C SER A 70 -2.47 9.67 -2.64
N LEU A 71 -3.70 9.42 -2.15
CA LEU A 71 -4.52 8.27 -2.57
C LEU A 71 -4.89 8.35 -4.06
N TRP A 72 -5.28 9.53 -4.56
CA TRP A 72 -5.54 9.73 -6.00
C TRP A 72 -4.30 9.49 -6.87
N ARG A 73 -3.10 9.81 -6.38
CA ARG A 73 -1.86 9.50 -7.12
C ARG A 73 -1.63 8.00 -7.23
N LEU A 74 -1.92 7.23 -6.17
CA LEU A 74 -1.89 5.77 -6.22
C LEU A 74 -2.99 5.22 -7.13
N ASP A 75 -4.21 5.77 -7.08
CA ASP A 75 -5.30 5.35 -7.96
C ASP A 75 -4.95 5.53 -9.44
N ASN A 76 -4.46 6.71 -9.79
CA ASN A 76 -3.99 7.01 -11.14
C ASN A 76 -2.87 6.05 -11.54
N PHE A 77 -1.91 5.79 -10.65
CA PHE A 77 -0.86 4.81 -10.92
C PHE A 77 -1.44 3.42 -11.22
N MET A 78 -2.38 2.93 -10.41
CA MET A 78 -3.02 1.62 -10.62
C MET A 78 -3.84 1.55 -11.90
N ARG A 79 -4.39 2.67 -12.39
CA ARG A 79 -5.19 2.75 -13.62
C ARG A 79 -4.35 2.98 -14.87
N THR A 80 -3.15 3.54 -14.75
CA THR A 80 -2.21 3.68 -15.86
C THR A 80 -1.62 2.30 -16.23
N PRO A 81 -1.75 1.84 -17.48
CA PRO A 81 -1.19 0.55 -17.93
C PRO A 81 0.34 0.53 -17.86
N LEU A 82 0.90 -0.62 -17.48
CA LEU A 82 2.34 -0.89 -17.62
C LEU A 82 2.70 -1.16 -19.08
N SER A 83 4.00 -1.12 -19.40
CA SER A 83 4.46 -1.31 -20.78
C SER A 83 4.04 -2.65 -21.39
N GLU A 84 3.95 -3.69 -20.56
CA GLU A 84 3.55 -5.04 -20.93
C GLU A 84 2.04 -5.19 -21.14
N GLU A 85 1.24 -4.23 -20.66
CA GLU A 85 -0.20 -4.18 -20.87
C GLU A 85 -0.56 -3.45 -22.18
N ILE A 86 0.43 -2.83 -22.85
CA ILE A 86 0.23 -2.01 -24.05
C ILE A 86 0.63 -2.80 -25.29
N ASP A 87 -0.34 -3.04 -26.16
CA ASP A 87 -0.09 -3.56 -27.51
C ASP A 87 0.34 -2.41 -28.43
N ALA A 88 1.59 -2.42 -28.87
CA ALA A 88 2.18 -1.37 -29.71
C ALA A 88 1.54 -1.31 -31.12
N ASP A 89 0.90 -2.39 -31.56
CA ASP A 89 0.28 -2.50 -32.89
C ASP A 89 -1.23 -2.20 -32.86
N ALA A 90 -1.81 -2.03 -31.67
CA ALA A 90 -3.24 -1.74 -31.51
C ALA A 90 -3.56 -0.29 -31.90
N SER A 91 -4.53 -0.12 -32.82
CA SER A 91 -5.06 1.19 -33.18
C SER A 91 -6.16 1.63 -32.19
N GLY A 92 -5.96 2.76 -31.50
CA GLY A 92 -6.97 3.35 -30.61
C GLY A 92 -6.37 3.95 -29.34
N ASP A 93 -7.23 4.37 -28.42
CA ASP A 93 -6.81 4.80 -27.08
C ASP A 93 -6.37 3.60 -26.25
N VAL A 94 -5.29 3.78 -25.48
CA VAL A 94 -4.78 2.74 -24.58
C VAL A 94 -5.82 2.51 -23.47
N PRO A 95 -6.29 1.27 -23.25
CA PRO A 95 -7.25 0.99 -22.19
C PRO A 95 -6.64 1.22 -20.81
N GLU A 96 -7.51 1.40 -19.81
CA GLU A 96 -7.05 1.39 -18.42
C GLU A 96 -6.44 0.04 -18.05
N SER A 97 -5.45 0.10 -17.17
CA SER A 97 -4.80 -1.06 -16.57
C SER A 97 -5.80 -2.02 -15.94
N CYS A 98 -5.55 -3.31 -16.14
CA CYS A 98 -6.30 -4.41 -15.53
C CYS A 98 -5.48 -5.15 -14.46
N ARG A 99 -4.23 -4.75 -14.20
CA ARG A 99 -3.36 -5.45 -13.26
C ARG A 99 -3.90 -5.47 -11.83
N SER A 100 -3.53 -6.52 -11.11
CA SER A 100 -3.97 -6.78 -9.73
C SER A 100 -3.17 -5.99 -8.70
N PHE A 101 -1.86 -5.85 -8.90
CA PHE A 101 -0.89 -5.35 -7.93
C PHE A 101 0.03 -4.29 -8.55
N LEU A 102 0.90 -3.67 -7.74
CA LEU A 102 1.65 -2.49 -8.15
C LEU A 102 2.47 -2.71 -9.43
N ASP A 103 3.09 -3.87 -9.56
CA ASP A 103 4.03 -4.21 -10.63
C ASP A 103 3.51 -5.29 -11.61
N GLY A 104 2.23 -5.66 -11.52
CA GLY A 104 1.62 -6.63 -12.42
C GLY A 104 0.58 -7.54 -11.76
N PRO A 105 0.42 -8.79 -12.25
CA PRO A 105 -0.57 -9.72 -11.74
C PRO A 105 -0.15 -10.42 -10.44
N GLU A 106 1.14 -10.42 -10.08
CA GLU A 106 1.68 -11.07 -8.88
C GLU A 106 2.16 -10.06 -7.83
N LEU A 107 2.16 -10.50 -6.57
CA LEU A 107 2.69 -9.71 -5.46
C LEU A 107 4.22 -9.58 -5.55
N THR A 108 4.70 -8.38 -5.25
CA THR A 108 6.11 -8.00 -5.20
C THR A 108 6.47 -7.38 -3.85
N LEU A 109 7.76 -7.10 -3.63
CA LEU A 109 8.23 -6.39 -2.42
C LEU A 109 7.56 -5.02 -2.25
N ALA A 110 7.21 -4.33 -3.35
CA ALA A 110 6.49 -3.05 -3.29
C ALA A 110 5.11 -3.23 -2.63
N ASP A 111 4.41 -4.31 -2.94
CA ASP A 111 3.10 -4.63 -2.36
C ASP A 111 3.24 -5.00 -0.87
N CYS A 112 4.25 -5.81 -0.52
CA CYS A 112 4.58 -6.14 0.87
C CYS A 112 4.85 -4.90 1.72
N ASN A 113 5.42 -3.85 1.14
CA ASN A 113 5.70 -2.59 1.82
C ASN A 113 4.44 -1.73 1.99
N LEU A 114 3.61 -1.63 0.95
CA LEU A 114 2.49 -0.70 0.90
C LEU A 114 1.20 -1.25 1.53
N LEU A 115 0.84 -2.52 1.27
CA LEU A 115 -0.43 -3.11 1.70
C LEU A 115 -0.68 -3.03 3.21
N PRO A 116 0.29 -3.38 4.10
CA PRO A 116 0.07 -3.26 5.53
C PRO A 116 -0.22 -1.82 5.97
N LYS A 117 0.44 -0.83 5.34
CA LYS A 117 0.25 0.59 5.63
C LYS A 117 -1.12 1.08 5.18
N LEU A 118 -1.57 0.68 3.99
CA LEU A 118 -2.91 0.99 3.50
C LEU A 118 -4.02 0.34 4.33
N HIS A 119 -3.80 -0.89 4.81
CA HIS A 119 -4.75 -1.56 5.69
C HIS A 119 -4.92 -0.83 7.03
N ILE A 120 -3.81 -0.46 7.67
CA ILE A 120 -3.84 0.35 8.89
C ILE A 120 -4.59 1.66 8.65
N LEU A 121 -4.27 2.37 7.56
CA LEU A 121 -4.97 3.60 7.19
C LEU A 121 -6.48 3.37 7.10
N LYS A 122 -6.93 2.37 6.34
CA LYS A 122 -8.35 2.07 6.16
C LYS A 122 -9.06 1.83 7.49
N VAL A 123 -8.50 0.96 8.35
CA VAL A 123 -9.11 0.60 9.64
C VAL A 123 -9.16 1.81 10.58
N VAL A 124 -8.03 2.52 10.72
CA VAL A 124 -7.90 3.62 11.69
C VAL A 124 -8.69 4.85 11.24
N CYS A 125 -8.65 5.24 9.97
CA CYS A 125 -9.42 6.37 9.47
C CYS A 125 -10.92 6.13 9.61
N GLN A 126 -11.39 4.92 9.31
CA GLN A 126 -12.79 4.57 9.50
C GLN A 126 -13.20 4.69 10.97
N LYS A 127 -12.42 4.09 11.87
CA LYS A 127 -12.74 4.06 13.30
C LYS A 127 -12.76 5.44 13.95
N TYR A 128 -11.78 6.29 13.65
CA TYR A 128 -11.51 7.51 14.42
C TYR A 128 -11.88 8.82 13.69
N ARG A 129 -12.19 8.75 12.40
CA ARG A 129 -12.56 9.92 11.59
C ARG A 129 -13.81 9.69 10.73
N GLY A 130 -14.31 8.46 10.60
CA GLY A 130 -15.37 8.13 9.65
C GLY A 130 -14.97 8.38 8.19
N PHE A 131 -13.66 8.42 7.93
CA PHE A 131 -13.12 8.62 6.59
C PHE A 131 -12.96 7.25 5.92
N GLU A 132 -13.55 7.13 4.74
CA GLU A 132 -13.38 5.98 3.84
C GLU A 132 -12.65 6.41 2.57
N ILE A 133 -11.95 5.47 1.94
CA ILE A 133 -11.38 5.70 0.61
C ILE A 133 -12.55 5.90 -0.37
N PRO A 134 -12.62 7.02 -1.11
CA PRO A 134 -13.71 7.29 -2.05
C PRO A 134 -13.93 6.13 -3.04
N ALA A 135 -15.19 5.80 -3.32
CA ALA A 135 -15.55 4.68 -4.20
C ALA A 135 -15.09 4.89 -5.65
N GLU A 136 -14.89 6.14 -6.05
CA GLU A 136 -14.40 6.55 -7.37
C GLU A 136 -12.93 6.19 -7.61
N MET A 137 -12.17 5.87 -6.56
CA MET A 137 -10.78 5.39 -6.65
C MET A 137 -10.76 3.89 -7.01
N THR A 138 -11.24 3.57 -8.21
CA THR A 138 -11.45 2.19 -8.67
C THR A 138 -10.17 1.37 -8.78
N GLY A 139 -9.02 2.00 -9.06
CA GLY A 139 -7.71 1.36 -9.10
C GLY A 139 -7.24 0.95 -7.70
N VAL A 140 -7.40 1.83 -6.71
CA VAL A 140 -7.10 1.50 -5.30
C VAL A 140 -8.03 0.41 -4.79
N TRP A 141 -9.32 0.49 -5.08
CA TRP A 141 -10.27 -0.54 -4.66
C TRP A 141 -9.99 -1.88 -5.35
N ARG A 142 -9.66 -1.91 -6.63
CA ARG A 142 -9.22 -3.13 -7.32
C ARG A 142 -8.00 -3.74 -6.63
N TYR A 143 -6.97 -2.93 -6.36
CA TYR A 143 -5.76 -3.36 -5.67
C TYR A 143 -6.05 -3.98 -4.29
N LEU A 144 -6.80 -3.28 -3.44
CA LEU A 144 -7.18 -3.77 -2.11
C LEU A 144 -8.02 -5.05 -2.20
N ASN A 145 -8.99 -5.12 -3.11
CA ASN A 145 -9.84 -6.28 -3.29
C ASN A 145 -9.07 -7.50 -3.79
N CYS A 146 -8.07 -7.31 -4.65
CA CYS A 146 -7.15 -8.37 -5.05
C CYS A 146 -6.29 -8.83 -3.87
N ALA A 147 -5.75 -7.89 -3.08
CA ALA A 147 -4.95 -8.20 -1.90
C ALA A 147 -5.74 -8.97 -0.83
N TYR A 148 -6.98 -8.59 -0.53
CA TYR A 148 -7.83 -9.31 0.45
C TYR A 148 -8.25 -10.73 0.00
N LYS A 149 -7.96 -11.12 -1.25
CA LYS A 149 -8.13 -12.50 -1.73
C LYS A 149 -6.85 -13.32 -1.62
N ARG A 150 -5.72 -12.71 -1.28
CA ARG A 150 -4.40 -13.36 -1.13
C ARG A 150 -4.20 -13.75 0.33
N GLU A 151 -3.94 -15.04 0.54
CA GLU A 151 -3.71 -15.58 1.89
C GLU A 151 -2.45 -15.00 2.54
N GLU A 152 -1.44 -14.65 1.72
CA GLU A 152 -0.19 -14.05 2.16
C GLU A 152 -0.43 -12.69 2.84
N PHE A 153 -1.48 -11.98 2.43
CA PHE A 153 -1.89 -10.72 3.02
C PHE A 153 -2.89 -10.93 4.15
N THR A 154 -3.98 -11.67 3.93
CA THR A 154 -5.04 -11.78 4.93
C THR A 154 -4.60 -12.49 6.20
N ASN A 155 -3.80 -13.56 6.09
CA ASN A 155 -3.34 -14.31 7.24
C ASN A 155 -2.21 -13.60 8.03
N THR A 156 -1.62 -12.54 7.47
CA THR A 156 -0.59 -11.73 8.13
C THR A 156 -1.14 -10.42 8.70
N CYS A 157 -2.39 -10.06 8.38
CA CYS A 157 -3.05 -8.90 8.96
C CYS A 157 -3.39 -9.16 10.45
N PRO A 158 -3.04 -8.26 11.37
CA PRO A 158 -3.52 -8.35 12.74
C PRO A 158 -5.04 -8.13 12.77
N ALA A 159 -5.70 -8.65 13.82
CA ALA A 159 -7.12 -8.36 14.03
C ALA A 159 -7.36 -6.85 14.11
N GLU A 160 -8.46 -6.36 13.50
CA GLU A 160 -8.73 -4.90 13.43
C GLU A 160 -8.68 -4.22 14.80
N ARG A 161 -9.18 -4.89 15.86
CA ARG A 161 -9.12 -4.39 17.24
C ARG A 161 -7.69 -4.06 17.71
N GLU A 162 -6.68 -4.81 17.29
CA GLU A 162 -5.29 -4.58 17.68
C GLU A 162 -4.74 -3.33 16.98
N ILE A 163 -5.13 -3.12 15.71
CA ILE A 163 -4.81 -1.90 14.95
C ILE A 163 -5.48 -0.70 15.64
N GLU A 164 -6.77 -0.81 15.98
CA GLU A 164 -7.50 0.25 16.66
C GLU A 164 -6.85 0.60 18.01
N LEU A 165 -6.53 -0.40 18.83
CA LEU A 165 -5.89 -0.22 20.14
C LEU A 165 -4.52 0.44 20.02
N ALA A 166 -3.71 0.07 19.03
CA ALA A 166 -2.41 0.69 18.79
C ALA A 166 -2.51 2.20 18.50
N TYR A 167 -3.65 2.66 17.98
CA TYR A 167 -3.87 4.07 17.63
C TYR A 167 -4.69 4.86 18.65
N VAL A 168 -5.28 4.24 19.67
CA VAL A 168 -6.22 4.91 20.60
C VAL A 168 -5.67 6.17 21.26
N ASN A 169 -4.38 6.18 21.62
CA ASN A 169 -3.73 7.30 22.31
C ASN A 169 -3.25 8.40 21.37
N VAL A 170 -3.11 8.10 20.07
CA VAL A 170 -2.56 9.04 19.07
C VAL A 170 -3.62 9.57 18.12
N ALA A 171 -4.71 8.81 17.89
CA ALA A 171 -5.89 9.21 17.13
C ALA A 171 -6.76 10.17 17.95
N LYS A 172 -6.20 11.34 18.25
CA LYS A 172 -6.79 12.34 19.14
C LYS A 172 -8.06 12.92 18.53
N ARG A 173 -9.04 13.32 19.35
CA ARG A 173 -10.22 14.06 18.85
C ARG A 173 -9.79 15.44 18.37
N ILE A 174 -10.46 15.92 17.32
CA ILE A 174 -10.34 17.30 16.86
C ILE A 174 -11.04 18.18 17.90
N VAL A 175 -10.34 19.22 18.37
CA VAL A 175 -10.81 20.20 19.36
C VAL A 175 -10.82 21.58 18.73
#